data_AF-A0A2U9C489-F1
#
_entry.id   AF-A0A2U9C489-F1
#
_cell.length_a   1.000
_cell.length_b   1.000
_cell.length_c   1.000
_cell.angle_alpha   90.00
_cell.angle_beta   90.00
_cell.angle_gamma   90.00
#
_symmetry.space_group_name_H-M   'P 1'
#
loop_
_entity.id
_entity.type
_entity.pdbx_description
1 polymer ?
#
loop_
_entity_poly.entity_id
_entity_poly.type
_entity_poly.pdbx_seq_one_letter_code
_entity_poly.pdbx_strand_id
1 'polypeptide(L)'
;MPFAKRVVEPQLLCRYRVPSEEGLLFEDLVCVSNVALSRTLRQLSDLARHACSVFQELESDITSTGLRVRGLQGKIGRLQETCAGLDPKQEAVRKTTAGDSQLQILNYAESDADPLAGYYGPCPVLVTC
;
A
#
# COMPACT_ATOMS: atom_id res chain seq x y z
N MET A 1 -22.79 2.10 -4.34
CA MET A 1 -23.14 1.84 -2.92
C MET A 1 -21.95 1.13 -2.28
N PRO A 2 -21.53 1.43 -1.03
CA PRO A 2 -20.41 0.73 -0.41
C PRO A 2 -20.86 -0.67 0.03
N PHE A 3 -20.26 -1.71 -0.55
CA PHE A 3 -20.47 -3.07 -0.12
C PHE A 3 -19.70 -3.30 1.19
N ALA A 4 -20.37 -3.82 2.22
CA ALA A 4 -19.71 -4.16 3.47
C ALA A 4 -18.67 -5.25 3.19
N LYS A 5 -17.39 -4.95 3.42
CA LYS A 5 -16.28 -5.90 3.24
C LYS A 5 -16.46 -7.15 4.12
N ARG A 6 -17.16 -7.01 5.26
CA ARG A 6 -17.37 -8.06 6.25
C ARG A 6 -18.79 -7.98 6.79
N VAL A 7 -19.45 -9.13 6.86
CA VAL A 7 -20.82 -9.28 7.37
C VAL A 7 -20.81 -10.43 8.36
N VAL A 8 -21.38 -10.20 9.54
CA VAL A 8 -21.46 -11.20 10.61
C VAL A 8 -22.75 -12.00 10.43
N GLU A 9 -22.62 -13.31 10.23
CA GLU A 9 -23.76 -14.21 10.13
C GLU A 9 -23.87 -15.11 11.37
N PRO A 10 -25.08 -15.53 11.77
CA PRO A 10 -26.37 -15.21 11.16
C PRO A 10 -26.87 -13.81 11.53
N GLN A 11 -27.51 -13.15 10.58
CA GLN A 11 -28.31 -11.95 10.86
C GLN A 11 -29.65 -12.33 11.52
N LEU A 12 -30.22 -11.40 12.30
CA LEU A 12 -31.58 -11.50 12.87
C LEU A 12 -31.81 -12.69 13.82
N LEU A 13 -30.91 -12.92 14.77
CA LEU A 13 -30.86 -14.09 15.68
C LEU A 13 -32.21 -14.56 16.27
N CYS A 14 -33.06 -13.61 16.68
CA CYS A 14 -34.33 -13.87 17.36
C CYS A 14 -35.56 -13.40 16.57
N ARG A 15 -35.41 -12.96 15.32
CA ARG A 15 -36.58 -12.59 14.49
C ARG A 15 -37.03 -13.82 13.72
N TYR A 16 -38.28 -14.22 13.93
CA TYR A 16 -38.94 -15.20 13.09
C TYR A 16 -39.50 -14.50 11.85
N ARG A 17 -39.44 -15.15 10.68
CA ARG A 17 -40.22 -14.72 9.51
C ARG A 17 -41.67 -15.01 9.86
N VAL A 18 -42.56 -14.01 9.82
CA VAL A 18 -43.99 -14.16 10.20
C VAL A 18 -44.51 -15.52 9.70
N PRO A 19 -45.03 -16.40 10.56
CA PRO A 19 -45.50 -17.71 10.13
C PRO A 19 -46.56 -17.52 9.06
N SER A 20 -46.33 -18.07 7.87
CA SER A 20 -47.32 -18.12 6.80
C SER A 20 -48.33 -19.20 7.18
N GLU A 21 -49.45 -18.79 7.79
CA GLU A 21 -50.73 -19.50 7.95
C GLU A 21 -50.76 -20.93 8.54
N GLU A 22 -49.62 -21.58 8.79
CA GLU A 22 -49.58 -22.96 9.29
C GLU A 22 -48.56 -23.11 10.42
N GLY A 23 -49.04 -22.82 11.64
CA GLY A 23 -48.68 -23.50 12.88
C GLY A 23 -47.21 -23.86 13.13
N LEU A 24 -46.37 -22.89 13.43
CA LEU A 24 -45.23 -23.10 14.33
C LEU A 24 -45.41 -22.21 15.55
N LEU A 25 -46.40 -22.60 16.36
CA LEU A 25 -46.50 -22.19 17.75
C LEU A 25 -45.26 -22.72 18.46
N PHE A 26 -44.55 -21.85 19.16
CA PHE A 26 -43.46 -22.26 20.03
C PHE A 26 -43.98 -23.30 21.03
N GLU A 27 -43.70 -24.59 20.82
CA GLU A 27 -44.18 -25.62 21.77
C GLU A 27 -43.42 -25.58 23.10
N ASP A 28 -42.22 -24.98 23.17
CA ASP A 28 -41.49 -24.82 24.43
C ASP A 28 -40.50 -23.62 24.39
N LEU A 29 -40.54 -22.76 25.42
CA LEU A 29 -39.59 -21.66 25.65
C LEU A 29 -38.14 -22.16 25.67
N VAL A 30 -37.91 -23.37 26.17
CA VAL A 30 -36.59 -24.01 26.20
C VAL A 30 -36.03 -24.22 24.79
N CYS A 31 -36.88 -24.59 23.83
CA CYS A 31 -36.46 -24.73 22.44
C CYS A 31 -36.05 -23.36 21.84
N VAL A 32 -36.83 -22.32 22.11
CA VAL A 32 -36.56 -20.96 21.61
C VAL A 32 -35.27 -20.41 22.17
N SER A 33 -35.04 -20.56 23.47
CA SER A 33 -33.85 -20.05 24.15
C SER A 33 -32.60 -20.77 23.65
N ASN A 34 -32.65 -22.09 23.46
CA ASN A 34 -31.54 -22.86 22.91
C ASN A 34 -31.21 -22.44 21.47
N VAL A 35 -32.22 -22.25 20.61
CA VAL A 35 -32.02 -21.78 19.23
C VAL A 35 -31.42 -20.38 19.21
N ALA A 36 -31.93 -19.46 20.04
CA ALA A 36 -31.40 -18.11 20.15
C ALA A 36 -29.94 -18.11 20.64
N LEU A 37 -29.62 -18.95 21.63
CA LEU A 37 -28.28 -19.10 22.19
C LEU A 37 -27.30 -19.68 21.15
N SER A 38 -27.67 -20.76 20.46
CA SER A 38 -26.84 -21.35 19.39
C SER A 38 -26.57 -20.34 18.26
N ARG A 39 -27.58 -19.56 17.86
CA ARG A 39 -27.39 -18.51 16.83
C ARG A 39 -26.47 -17.40 17.33
N THR A 40 -26.60 -16.99 18.60
CA THR A 40 -25.73 -16.00 19.22
C THR A 40 -24.28 -16.47 19.26
N LEU A 41 -24.04 -17.72 19.69
CA LEU A 41 -22.70 -18.31 19.70
C LEU A 41 -22.07 -18.37 18.31
N ARG A 42 -22.87 -18.73 17.28
CA ARG A 42 -22.41 -18.70 15.89
C ARG A 42 -22.06 -17.29 15.44
N GLN A 43 -22.88 -16.29 15.79
CA GLN A 43 -22.64 -14.90 15.44
C GLN A 43 -21.37 -14.36 16.11
N LEU A 44 -21.14 -14.68 17.39
CA LEU A 44 -19.91 -14.32 18.10
C LEU A 44 -18.68 -15.00 17.48
N SER A 45 -18.82 -16.25 17.04
CA SER A 45 -17.73 -16.98 16.36
C SER A 45 -17.37 -16.33 15.02
N ASP A 46 -18.37 -15.91 14.24
CA ASP A 46 -18.17 -15.16 13.00
C ASP A 46 -17.54 -13.79 13.26
N LEU A 47 -18.00 -13.07 14.28
CA LEU A 47 -17.42 -11.80 14.68
C LEU A 47 -15.96 -11.94 15.09
N ALA A 48 -15.62 -12.96 15.88
CA ALA A 48 -14.24 -13.25 16.27
C ALA A 48 -13.36 -13.57 15.06
N ARG A 49 -13.86 -14.36 14.10
CA ARG A 49 -13.15 -14.64 12.85
C ARG A 49 -12.88 -13.37 12.05
N HIS A 50 -13.88 -12.49 11.95
CA HIS A 50 -13.71 -11.19 11.33
C HIS A 50 -12.70 -10.33 12.10
N ALA A 51 -12.75 -10.27 13.43
CA ALA A 51 -11.76 -9.52 14.21
C ALA A 51 -10.32 -10.02 13.94
N CYS A 52 -10.10 -11.35 13.95
CA CYS A 52 -8.80 -11.94 13.62
C CYS A 52 -8.32 -11.53 12.23
N SER A 53 -9.20 -11.57 11.23
CA SER A 53 -8.84 -11.12 9.87
C SER A 53 -8.52 -9.62 9.82
N VAL A 54 -9.07 -8.77 10.71
CA VAL A 54 -8.70 -7.33 10.75
C VAL A 54 -7.28 -7.23 11.29
N PHE A 55 -6.99 -7.92 12.39
CA PHE A 55 -5.67 -7.89 12.99
C PHE A 55 -4.58 -8.42 12.07
N GLN A 56 -4.86 -9.45 11.28
CA GLN A 56 -3.94 -9.96 10.26
C GLN A 56 -3.67 -8.94 9.14
N GLU A 57 -4.70 -8.24 8.65
CA GLU A 57 -4.52 -7.17 7.67
C GLU A 57 -3.64 -6.04 8.25
N LEU A 58 -3.94 -5.60 9.48
CA LEU A 58 -3.16 -4.56 10.17
C LEU A 58 -1.71 -4.99 10.45
N GLU A 59 -1.49 -6.23 10.87
CA GLU A 59 -0.16 -6.78 11.10
C GLU A 59 0.68 -6.76 9.81
N SER A 60 0.07 -7.13 8.69
CA SER A 60 0.72 -7.07 7.38
C SER A 60 1.12 -5.63 7.01
N ASP A 61 0.19 -4.68 7.18
CA ASP A 61 0.41 -3.27 6.87
C ASP A 61 1.50 -2.65 7.76
N ILE A 62 1.48 -2.95 9.06
CA ILE A 62 2.49 -2.50 10.03
C ILE A 62 3.85 -3.10 9.68
N THR A 63 3.92 -4.39 9.36
CA THR A 63 5.18 -5.06 9.00
C THR A 63 5.80 -4.46 7.73
N SER A 64 4.98 -4.28 6.70
CA SER A 64 5.38 -3.64 5.43
C SER A 64 5.87 -2.20 5.67
N THR A 65 5.12 -1.42 6.45
CA THR A 65 5.51 -0.05 6.80
C THR A 65 6.81 -0.03 7.61
N GLY A 66 6.97 -0.95 8.57
CA GLY A 66 8.18 -1.10 9.36
C GLY A 66 9.42 -1.40 8.51
N LEU A 67 9.30 -2.26 7.49
CA LEU A 67 10.39 -2.52 6.54
C LEU A 67 10.79 -1.26 5.78
N ARG A 68 9.81 -0.49 5.30
CA ARG A 68 10.05 0.78 4.60
C ARG A 68 10.74 1.81 5.50
N VAL A 69 10.30 1.95 6.76
CA VAL A 69 10.90 2.84 7.75
C VAL A 69 12.35 2.44 8.02
N ARG A 70 12.64 1.16 8.23
CA ARG A 70 14.02 0.68 8.40
C ARG A 70 14.90 0.98 7.18
N GLY A 71 14.36 0.77 5.97
CA GLY A 71 15.06 1.11 4.73
C GLY A 71 15.37 2.61 4.63
N LEU A 72 14.43 3.47 5.02
CA LEU A 72 14.65 4.92 5.08
C LEU A 72 15.68 5.31 6.13
N GLN A 73 15.61 4.75 7.35
CA GLN A 73 16.60 4.99 8.41
C GLN A 73 18.01 4.64 7.93
N GLY A 74 18.20 3.50 7.24
CA GLY A 74 19.49 3.13 6.68
C GLY A 74 19.98 4.11 5.59
N LYS A 75 19.09 4.63 4.74
CA LYS A 75 19.44 5.67 3.76
C LYS A 75 19.84 6.99 4.43
N ILE A 76 19.10 7.39 5.48
CA ILE A 76 19.39 8.60 6.25
C ILE A 76 20.75 8.47 6.95
N GLY A 77 21.04 7.33 7.58
CA GLY A 77 22.33 7.09 8.22
C GLY A 77 23.51 7.23 7.25
N ARG A 78 23.43 6.58 6.08
CA ARG A 78 24.46 6.75 5.04
C ARG A 78 24.58 8.18 4.53
N LEU A 79 23.46 8.89 4.38
CA LEU A 79 23.47 10.29 3.99
C LEU A 79 24.15 11.15 5.06
N GLN A 80 23.89 10.91 6.34
CA GLN A 80 24.51 11.62 7.45
C GLN A 80 26.02 11.37 7.50
N GLU A 81 26.46 10.12 7.35
CA GLU A 81 27.88 9.76 7.26
C GLU A 81 28.55 10.45 6.07
N THR A 82 27.91 10.41 4.90
CA THR A 82 28.41 11.08 3.70
C THR A 82 28.54 12.59 3.93
N CYS A 83 27.49 13.25 4.44
CA CYS A 83 27.51 14.68 4.72
C CYS A 83 28.55 15.07 5.77
N ALA A 84 28.78 14.24 6.79
CA ALA A 84 29.81 14.49 7.79
C ALA A 84 31.23 14.38 7.21
N GLY A 85 31.42 13.57 6.15
CA GLY A 85 32.69 13.41 5.44
C GLY A 85 32.95 14.44 4.34
N LEU A 86 31.98 15.29 3.98
CA LEU A 86 32.18 16.33 2.97
C LEU A 86 32.98 17.50 3.56
N ASP A 87 34.13 17.79 2.97
CA ASP A 87 34.91 19.00 3.26
C ASP A 87 34.58 20.09 2.22
N PRO A 88 33.82 21.14 2.58
CA PRO A 88 33.40 22.18 1.65
C PRO A 88 34.57 23.00 1.08
N LYS A 89 35.79 22.87 1.63
CA LYS A 89 36.99 23.52 1.08
C LYS A 89 37.67 22.71 -0.04
N GLN A 90 37.37 21.42 -0.14
CA GLN A 90 37.92 20.52 -1.17
C GLN A 90 36.94 20.25 -2.32
N GLU A 91 35.66 20.60 -2.13
CA GLU A 91 34.64 20.49 -3.16
C GLU A 91 34.91 21.52 -4.29
N ALA A 92 35.44 21.06 -5.42
CA ALA A 92 35.72 21.91 -6.56
C ALA A 92 34.42 22.38 -7.22
N VAL A 93 34.02 23.63 -6.95
CA VAL A 93 32.90 24.27 -7.67
C VAL A 93 33.30 24.43 -9.13
N ARG A 94 32.61 23.73 -10.05
CA ARG A 94 32.71 24.01 -11.48
C ARG A 94 32.29 25.46 -11.71
N LYS A 95 33.26 26.34 -11.89
CA LYS A 95 33.02 27.69 -12.40
C LYS A 95 32.79 27.55 -13.90
N THR A 96 31.55 27.36 -14.32
CA THR A 96 31.19 27.64 -15.71
C THR A 96 31.10 29.16 -15.83
N THR A 97 32.24 29.79 -16.09
CA THR A 97 32.27 31.17 -16.57
C THR A 97 31.45 31.23 -17.85
N ALA A 98 30.51 32.16 -17.95
CA ALA A 98 29.56 32.30 -19.06
C ALA A 98 30.21 32.50 -20.44
N GLY A 99 31.55 32.54 -20.53
CA GLY A 99 32.33 32.56 -21.78
C GLY A 99 32.79 31.18 -22.28
N ASP A 100 32.71 30.11 -21.47
CA ASP A 100 33.24 28.78 -21.83
C ASP A 100 32.20 27.86 -22.49
N SER A 101 30.94 28.29 -22.54
CA SER A 101 29.84 27.53 -23.16
C SER A 101 30.05 27.25 -24.65
N GLN A 102 30.92 27.99 -25.34
CA GLN A 102 31.25 27.75 -26.75
C GLN A 102 32.35 26.70 -26.94
N LEU A 103 33.26 26.50 -25.98
CA LEU A 103 34.40 25.57 -26.14
C LEU A 103 34.00 24.11 -25.85
N GLN A 104 32.99 23.88 -25.03
CA GLN A 104 32.50 22.51 -24.77
C GLN A 104 31.64 21.97 -25.93
N ILE A 105 30.95 22.83 -26.68
CA ILE A 105 30.11 22.44 -27.83
C ILE A 105 30.98 22.07 -29.03
N LEU A 106 32.08 22.78 -29.28
CA LEU A 106 32.96 22.52 -30.42
C LEU A 106 33.76 21.21 -30.26
N ASN A 107 34.16 20.83 -29.04
CA ASN A 107 34.87 19.58 -28.81
C ASN A 107 33.98 18.32 -28.88
N TYR A 108 32.66 18.46 -28.85
CA TYR A 108 31.71 17.36 -29.05
C TYR A 108 31.27 17.17 -30.51
N ALA A 109 31.60 18.12 -31.41
CA ALA A 109 31.23 18.06 -32.81
C ALA A 109 32.33 17.47 -33.72
N GLU A 110 33.53 17.19 -33.17
CA GLU A 110 34.72 16.77 -33.95
C GLU A 110 35.19 15.35 -33.61
N SER A 111 34.30 14.51 -33.08
CA SER A 111 34.48 13.07 -32.97
C SER A 111 33.23 12.38 -33.52
N ASP A 112 33.43 11.51 -34.51
CA ASP A 112 32.46 10.54 -35.02
C ASP A 112 31.43 11.02 -36.06
N ALA A 113 31.94 11.46 -37.22
CA ALA A 113 31.24 11.21 -38.48
C ALA A 113 31.53 9.77 -38.95
N ASP A 114 30.92 8.80 -38.27
CA ASP A 114 30.83 7.42 -38.77
C ASP A 114 29.50 7.29 -39.53
N PRO A 115 29.51 7.14 -40.87
CA PRO A 115 28.28 6.96 -41.62
C PRO A 115 27.92 5.47 -41.54
N LEU A 116 26.71 5.16 -41.07
CA LEU A 116 25.96 3.89 -41.18
C LEU A 116 25.57 3.23 -39.84
N ALA A 117 24.59 3.83 -39.14
CA ALA A 117 23.55 3.10 -38.39
C ALA A 117 22.48 4.13 -37.99
N GLY A 118 21.22 4.11 -38.42
CA GLY A 118 20.39 2.94 -38.69
C GLY A 118 19.68 2.51 -37.41
N TYR A 119 18.49 3.07 -37.21
CA TYR A 119 17.36 2.52 -36.44
C TYR A 119 17.23 2.70 -34.91
N TYR A 120 16.00 3.09 -34.55
CA TYR A 120 15.29 3.07 -33.26
C TYR A 120 15.53 4.20 -32.22
N GLY A 121 14.60 5.16 -32.20
CA GLY A 121 14.11 5.79 -30.95
C GLY A 121 13.21 4.82 -30.16
N PRO A 122 12.82 5.12 -28.90
CA PRO A 122 11.68 6.01 -28.71
C PRO A 122 11.66 6.92 -27.44
N CYS A 123 10.86 7.99 -27.58
CA CYS A 123 9.99 8.70 -26.62
C CYS A 123 10.56 9.37 -25.34
N PRO A 124 10.53 10.72 -25.24
CA PRO A 124 10.60 11.42 -23.97
C PRO A 124 9.24 11.39 -23.27
N VAL A 125 9.16 10.76 -22.11
CA VAL A 125 7.99 10.89 -21.23
C VAL A 125 8.12 12.25 -20.53
N LEU A 126 7.30 13.21 -20.96
CA LEU A 126 7.05 14.45 -20.23
C LEU A 126 6.44 14.09 -18.86
N VAL A 127 7.18 14.36 -17.78
CA VAL A 127 6.61 14.37 -16.44
C VAL A 127 6.08 15.78 -16.18
N THR A 128 4.78 15.97 -16.34
CA THR A 128 4.03 17.13 -15.82
C THR A 128 3.90 17.02 -14.30
N CYS A 129 4.08 18.16 -13.62
CA CYS A 129 3.71 18.37 -12.22
C CYS A 129 2.22 18.18 -11.95
#